data_AF-A0A2J0LJ47-F1
#
_entry.id   AF-A0A2J0LJ47-F1
#
_cell.length_a   1.000
_cell.length_b   1.000
_cell.length_c   1.000
_cell.angle_alpha   90.00
_cell.angle_beta   90.00
_cell.angle_gamma   90.00
#
_symmetry.space_group_name_H-M   'P 1'
#
loop_
_entity.id
_entity.type
_entity.pdbx_description
1 polymer ?
#
loop_
_entity_poly.entity_id
_entity_poly.type
_entity_poly.pdbx_seq_one_letter_code
_entity_poly.pdbx_strand_id
1 'polypeptide(L)'
;MMTRWFKNYFRIIWQRMASFFVVIPAQAGIQRRLNKRHWIPAFAGMTATGVCLSLVLVAGTVCADSAALTAARSIPILHDGRVKSLDVFAREMMRSLTTKDTFQKRGALDVFLRHALNAGDVVNLPLIRVDHLELKKILGLSAGKEYFSYNDVKDVYSVVLNLARSADAKRKADQRPMVIEQKAEDLMSRIHTVDKLAAGDVWTVIPGEKGQAWRSPFGGQDKLSREFLQLLGFYAEGKTAEVIAAVESWNAAVHPSLSPREVRAIRLENFYYPLKPFVWALMFYLAAFVLLLFPQNAWLRGAGLVSTAGGFVFHMAGLLIRCFILGRPPVSNMYESMIFMTWVLMLCAVVYFAINRKDFILRAGLLA
;
A
#
# COMPACT_ATOMS: atom_id res chain seq x y z
N MET A 1 38.58 40.23 23.17
CA MET A 1 38.29 39.49 24.42
C MET A 1 37.01 38.64 24.39
N MET A 2 36.20 38.68 23.32
CA MET A 2 34.96 37.86 23.18
C MET A 2 35.10 36.53 22.41
N THR A 3 36.26 36.22 21.83
CA THR A 3 36.45 35.02 20.98
C THR A 3 36.97 33.78 21.73
N ARG A 4 37.39 33.93 22.99
CA ARG A 4 37.86 32.82 23.84
C ARG A 4 36.74 32.14 24.63
N TRP A 5 35.64 32.85 24.89
CA TRP A 5 34.49 32.33 25.64
C TRP A 5 33.61 31.39 24.79
N PHE A 6 33.42 31.71 23.51
CA PHE A 6 32.61 30.89 22.58
C PHE A 6 33.23 29.53 22.26
N LYS A 7 34.57 29.44 22.17
CA LYS A 7 35.26 28.17 21.89
C LYS A 7 35.23 27.19 23.07
N ASN A 8 35.21 27.68 24.32
CA ASN A 8 35.13 26.82 25.49
C ASN A 8 33.71 26.28 25.75
N TYR A 9 32.67 27.04 25.40
CA TYR A 9 31.28 26.60 25.56
C TYR A 9 30.92 25.43 24.62
N PHE A 10 31.37 25.47 23.35
CA PHE A 10 31.17 24.37 22.40
C PHE A 10 31.97 23.10 22.74
N ARG A 11 33.16 23.24 23.33
CA ARG A 11 34.00 22.08 23.69
C ARG A 11 33.39 21.26 24.84
N ILE A 12 32.74 21.92 25.80
CA ILE A 12 32.09 21.28 26.95
C ILE A 12 30.80 20.55 26.54
N ILE A 13 30.06 21.09 25.56
CA ILE A 13 28.86 20.44 25.01
C ILE A 13 29.25 19.23 24.14
N TRP A 14 30.30 19.34 23.31
CA TRP A 14 30.78 18.22 22.50
C TRP A 14 31.36 17.07 23.33
N GLN A 15 32.11 17.36 24.40
CA GLN A 15 32.64 16.34 25.31
C GLN A 15 31.57 15.63 26.14
N ARG A 16 30.38 16.24 26.34
CA ARG A 16 29.23 15.59 27.00
C ARG A 16 28.31 14.83 26.04
N MET A 17 28.31 15.14 24.74
CA MET A 17 27.53 14.40 23.73
C MET A 17 28.28 13.20 23.14
N ALA A 18 29.62 13.18 23.19
CA ALA A 18 30.44 12.07 22.69
C ALA A 18 30.42 10.81 23.60
N SER A 19 29.84 10.89 24.81
CA SER A 19 29.84 9.80 25.78
C SER A 19 28.63 8.85 25.71
N PHE A 20 27.74 9.01 24.70
CA PHE A 20 26.54 8.17 24.54
C PHE A 20 26.51 7.30 23.28
N PHE A 21 27.60 7.26 22.50
CA PHE A 21 27.74 6.35 21.35
C PHE A 21 28.88 5.35 21.59
N VAL A 22 28.65 4.39 22.48
CA VAL A 22 29.39 3.12 22.46
C VAL A 22 28.58 2.16 21.60
N VAL A 23 28.97 2.04 20.34
CA VAL A 23 28.55 0.93 19.47
C VAL A 23 29.27 -0.31 19.98
N ILE A 24 28.54 -1.20 20.65
CA ILE A 24 29.04 -2.54 21.01
C ILE A 24 28.88 -3.43 19.78
N PRO A 25 29.96 -3.92 19.14
CA PRO A 25 29.84 -4.89 18.06
C PRO A 25 29.41 -6.25 18.65
N ALA A 26 28.38 -6.85 18.07
CA ALA A 26 27.93 -8.19 18.45
C ALA A 26 28.97 -9.23 18.01
N GLN A 27 29.82 -9.71 18.93
CA GLN A 27 30.58 -10.94 18.73
C GLN A 27 29.70 -12.14 19.05
N ALA A 28 29.51 -13.00 18.04
CA ALA A 28 28.98 -14.33 18.20
C ALA A 28 29.94 -15.18 19.04
N GLY A 29 29.50 -15.61 20.22
CA GLY A 29 30.26 -16.47 21.12
C GLY A 29 29.35 -17.49 21.79
N ILE A 30 29.57 -18.76 21.45
CA ILE A 30 28.95 -19.94 22.08
C ILE A 30 29.39 -19.98 23.55
N GLN A 31 28.45 -19.97 24.50
CA GLN A 31 28.73 -20.39 25.89
C GLN A 31 27.72 -21.42 26.39
N ARG A 32 28.29 -22.55 26.81
CA ARG A 32 27.66 -23.65 27.55
C ARG A 32 27.23 -23.19 28.94
N ARG A 33 26.01 -23.62 29.31
CA ARG A 33 25.44 -23.88 30.65
C ARG A 33 25.98 -23.08 31.83
N LEU A 34 25.07 -22.36 32.50
CA LEU A 34 24.86 -22.46 33.96
C LEU A 34 23.40 -22.15 34.32
N ASN A 35 22.99 -22.74 35.44
CA ASN A 35 21.65 -23.10 35.86
C ASN A 35 20.87 -21.92 36.47
N LYS A 36 19.73 -21.52 35.88
CA LYS A 36 18.55 -20.87 36.52
C LYS A 36 17.48 -20.54 35.45
N ARG A 37 16.28 -21.13 35.57
CA ARG A 37 15.12 -20.80 34.72
C ARG A 37 14.57 -19.42 35.13
N HIS A 38 14.83 -18.40 34.32
CA HIS A 38 13.98 -17.22 34.22
C HIS A 38 13.65 -17.01 32.74
N TRP A 39 12.37 -17.10 32.41
CA TRP A 39 11.86 -16.72 31.09
C TRP A 39 11.90 -15.20 31.00
N ILE A 40 12.80 -14.65 30.18
CA ILE A 40 12.78 -13.25 29.76
C ILE A 40 12.47 -13.27 28.26
N PRO A 41 11.30 -12.80 27.81
CA PRO A 41 11.04 -12.70 26.38
C PRO A 41 11.98 -11.65 25.77
N ALA A 42 12.75 -12.08 24.77
CA ALA A 42 13.63 -11.23 23.99
C ALA A 42 12.81 -10.30 23.09
N PHE A 43 12.43 -9.14 23.61
CA PHE A 43 12.05 -7.96 22.82
C PHE A 43 13.06 -6.85 23.09
N ALA A 44 14.29 -7.06 22.64
CA ALA A 44 15.32 -6.03 22.62
C ALA A 44 15.72 -5.82 21.16
N GLY A 45 15.26 -4.72 20.57
CA GLY A 45 15.80 -4.29 19.28
C GLY A 45 14.87 -3.53 18.34
N MET A 46 13.98 -2.64 18.81
CA MET A 46 13.45 -1.55 17.97
C MET A 46 13.10 -0.32 18.82
N THR A 47 14.12 0.34 19.39
CA THR A 47 13.99 1.75 19.76
C THR A 47 14.43 2.60 18.56
N ALA A 48 13.54 2.75 17.58
CA ALA A 48 13.68 3.81 16.59
C ALA A 48 13.11 5.09 17.19
N THR A 49 13.90 5.78 18.02
CA THR A 49 13.64 7.17 18.38
C THR A 49 13.82 8.02 17.13
N GLY A 50 12.72 8.32 16.45
CA GLY A 50 12.71 9.12 15.24
C GLY A 50 11.31 9.29 14.66
N VAL A 51 10.28 9.42 15.52
CA VAL A 51 8.96 9.84 15.04
C VAL A 51 9.02 11.35 14.79
N CYS A 52 9.44 11.72 13.59
CA CYS A 52 9.07 13.01 13.03
C CYS A 52 7.54 13.01 12.91
N LEU A 53 6.89 13.67 13.88
CA LEU A 53 5.44 13.93 13.87
C LEU A 53 5.14 14.99 12.80
N SER A 54 5.35 14.65 11.52
CA SER A 54 4.76 15.39 10.41
C SER A 54 3.29 15.02 10.38
N LEU A 55 2.48 15.83 11.06
CA LEU A 55 1.03 15.80 11.08
C LEU A 55 0.54 16.20 9.67
N VAL A 56 0.63 15.27 8.72
CA VAL A 56 0.05 15.45 7.40
C VAL A 56 -1.45 15.27 7.56
N LEU A 57 -2.16 16.40 7.70
CA LEU A 57 -3.59 16.47 7.42
C LEU A 57 -3.78 16.10 5.95
N VAL A 58 -3.98 14.80 5.67
CA VAL A 58 -4.50 14.35 4.38
C VAL A 58 -6.00 14.67 4.37
N ALA A 59 -6.33 15.96 4.27
CA ALA A 59 -7.60 16.39 3.72
C ALA A 59 -7.52 16.16 2.21
N GLY A 60 -7.53 14.88 1.81
CA GLY A 60 -7.76 14.54 0.41
C GLY A 60 -9.14 15.04 0.05
N THR A 61 -9.23 15.91 -0.95
CA THR A 61 -10.48 16.17 -1.65
C THR A 61 -10.97 14.83 -2.16
N VAL A 62 -11.95 14.25 -1.48
CA VAL A 62 -12.71 13.12 -2.01
C VAL A 62 -13.47 13.72 -3.19
N CYS A 63 -12.97 13.55 -4.41
CA CYS A 63 -13.87 13.56 -5.56
C CYS A 63 -14.92 12.51 -5.23
N ALA A 64 -16.16 12.93 -5.01
CA ALA A 64 -17.25 12.00 -4.83
C ALA A 64 -17.27 11.09 -6.06
N ASP A 65 -17.07 9.80 -5.85
CA ASP A 65 -17.13 8.82 -6.93
C ASP A 65 -18.54 8.87 -7.53
N SER A 66 -18.62 8.87 -8.86
CA SER A 66 -19.93 8.79 -9.53
C SER A 66 -20.64 7.49 -9.16
N ALA A 67 -21.97 7.46 -9.29
CA ALA A 67 -22.74 6.24 -9.07
C ALA A 67 -22.27 5.10 -10.01
N ALA A 68 -21.95 5.45 -11.27
CA ALA A 68 -21.34 4.53 -12.24
C ALA A 68 -20.01 3.94 -11.74
N LEU A 69 -19.12 4.77 -11.20
CA LEU A 69 -17.84 4.32 -10.67
C LEU A 69 -18.04 3.41 -9.46
N THR A 70 -18.97 3.76 -8.58
CA THR A 70 -19.32 2.96 -7.39
C THR A 70 -19.83 1.57 -7.78
N ALA A 71 -20.69 1.47 -8.81
CA ALA A 71 -21.13 0.19 -9.34
C ALA A 71 -19.95 -0.62 -9.91
N ALA A 72 -19.13 0.00 -10.77
CA ALA A 72 -18.01 -0.65 -11.44
C ALA A 72 -16.96 -1.25 -10.49
N ARG A 73 -16.84 -0.76 -9.24
CA ARG A 73 -15.96 -1.36 -8.21
C ARG A 73 -16.23 -2.84 -7.97
N SER A 74 -17.47 -3.30 -8.20
CA SER A 74 -17.90 -4.68 -7.94
C SER A 74 -17.57 -5.68 -9.03
N ILE A 75 -17.08 -5.23 -10.19
CA ILE A 75 -16.71 -6.12 -11.30
C ILE A 75 -15.60 -7.09 -10.84
N PRO A 76 -15.78 -8.41 -10.99
CA PRO A 76 -14.74 -9.40 -10.72
C PRO A 76 -13.62 -9.35 -11.76
N ILE A 77 -12.37 -9.47 -11.31
CA ILE A 77 -11.20 -9.60 -12.19
C ILE A 77 -10.18 -10.56 -11.59
N LEU A 78 -9.58 -11.43 -12.41
CA LEU A 78 -8.51 -12.35 -11.99
C LEU A 78 -7.15 -11.68 -12.13
N HIS A 79 -6.43 -11.45 -11.03
CA HIS A 79 -5.07 -10.93 -11.09
C HIS A 79 -4.17 -11.60 -10.05
N ASP A 80 -2.96 -12.00 -10.45
CA ASP A 80 -2.02 -12.80 -9.65
C ASP A 80 -2.65 -14.07 -9.05
N GLY A 81 -3.48 -14.76 -9.84
CA GLY A 81 -4.12 -16.01 -9.43
C GLY A 81 -5.24 -15.85 -8.40
N ARG A 82 -5.69 -14.62 -8.09
CA ARG A 82 -6.82 -14.36 -7.20
C ARG A 82 -7.86 -13.48 -7.87
N VAL A 83 -9.14 -13.89 -7.77
CA VAL A 83 -10.26 -13.02 -8.13
C VAL A 83 -10.39 -11.92 -7.08
N LYS A 84 -10.36 -10.67 -7.53
CA LYS A 84 -10.47 -9.45 -6.72
C LYS A 84 -11.48 -8.49 -7.35
N SER A 85 -11.86 -7.45 -6.61
CA SER A 85 -12.69 -6.37 -7.16
C SER A 85 -11.88 -5.52 -8.14
N LEU A 86 -12.54 -4.99 -9.16
CA LEU A 86 -11.90 -4.15 -10.17
C LEU A 86 -11.27 -2.88 -9.57
N ASP A 87 -11.84 -2.35 -8.47
CA ASP A 87 -11.24 -1.23 -7.72
C ASP A 87 -9.89 -1.62 -7.10
N VAL A 88 -9.80 -2.80 -6.48
CA VAL A 88 -8.54 -3.31 -5.92
C VAL A 88 -7.48 -3.44 -7.01
N PHE A 89 -7.85 -4.11 -8.10
CA PHE A 89 -6.97 -4.28 -9.25
C PHE A 89 -6.47 -2.94 -9.79
N ALA A 90 -7.39 -1.98 -10.04
CA ALA A 90 -7.04 -0.68 -10.58
C ALA A 90 -6.07 0.07 -9.64
N ARG A 91 -6.30 0.03 -8.32
CA ARG A 91 -5.41 0.66 -7.33
C ARG A 91 -4.03 0.01 -7.29
N GLU A 92 -3.96 -1.32 -7.31
CA GLU A 92 -2.69 -2.06 -7.34
C GLU A 92 -1.91 -1.74 -8.60
N MET A 93 -2.60 -1.71 -9.76
CA MET A 93 -2.01 -1.37 -11.03
C MET A 93 -1.49 0.07 -11.04
N MET A 94 -2.30 1.04 -10.59
CA MET A 94 -1.88 2.44 -10.49
C MET A 94 -0.69 2.62 -9.55
N ARG A 95 -0.63 1.89 -8.42
CA ARG A 95 0.50 1.94 -7.49
C ARG A 95 1.76 1.33 -8.09
N SER A 96 1.64 0.26 -8.86
CA SER A 96 2.80 -0.33 -9.54
C SER A 96 3.47 0.65 -10.52
N LEU A 97 2.64 1.43 -11.22
CA LEU A 97 3.07 2.42 -12.22
C LEU A 97 3.54 3.75 -11.60
N THR A 98 2.72 4.32 -10.70
CA THR A 98 2.85 5.69 -10.22
C THR A 98 3.24 5.82 -8.75
N THR A 99 3.26 4.71 -7.99
CA THR A 99 3.36 4.63 -6.50
C THR A 99 2.20 5.26 -5.72
N LYS A 100 1.18 5.79 -6.41
CA LYS A 100 -0.03 6.36 -5.83
C LYS A 100 -1.24 5.55 -6.28
N ASP A 101 -2.36 5.68 -5.58
CA ASP A 101 -3.66 5.12 -6.01
C ASP A 101 -4.55 6.14 -6.75
N THR A 102 -3.97 7.31 -7.05
CA THR A 102 -4.59 8.39 -7.81
C THR A 102 -3.62 8.91 -8.85
N PHE A 103 -4.15 9.40 -9.96
CA PHE A 103 -3.38 10.03 -11.01
C PHE A 103 -4.13 11.27 -11.50
N GLN A 104 -3.44 12.41 -11.57
CA GLN A 104 -4.04 13.70 -11.96
C GLN A 104 -5.35 14.03 -11.21
N LYS A 105 -5.38 13.79 -9.87
CA LYS A 105 -6.56 13.97 -8.99
C LYS A 105 -7.75 13.05 -9.28
N ARG A 106 -7.60 12.04 -10.14
CA ARG A 106 -8.60 11.01 -10.41
C ARG A 106 -8.26 9.72 -9.68
N GLY A 107 -9.30 8.99 -9.25
CA GLY A 107 -9.14 7.64 -8.71
C GLY A 107 -8.63 6.68 -9.79
N ALA A 108 -7.83 5.70 -9.38
CA ALA A 108 -7.27 4.71 -10.30
C ALA A 108 -8.34 4.09 -11.23
N LEU A 109 -9.44 3.59 -10.66
CA LEU A 109 -10.50 2.93 -11.43
C LEU A 109 -11.09 3.83 -12.54
N ASP A 110 -11.31 5.12 -12.26
CA ASP A 110 -11.78 6.08 -13.27
C ASP A 110 -10.76 6.23 -14.41
N VAL A 111 -9.47 6.30 -14.08
CA VAL A 111 -8.40 6.38 -15.08
C VAL A 111 -8.37 5.12 -15.94
N PHE A 112 -8.45 3.92 -15.36
CA PHE A 112 -8.44 2.68 -16.13
C PHE A 112 -9.65 2.55 -17.05
N LEU A 113 -10.86 2.80 -16.54
CA LEU A 113 -12.09 2.66 -17.32
C LEU A 113 -12.16 3.66 -18.49
N ARG A 114 -11.72 4.90 -18.30
CA ARG A 114 -11.71 5.93 -19.37
C ARG A 114 -10.81 5.57 -20.55
N HIS A 115 -9.69 4.89 -20.27
CA HIS A 115 -8.71 4.55 -21.30
C HIS A 115 -8.82 3.09 -21.76
N ALA A 116 -9.79 2.33 -21.24
CA ALA A 116 -9.94 0.91 -21.52
C ALA A 116 -10.16 0.62 -23.01
N LEU A 117 -10.93 1.46 -23.71
CA LEU A 117 -11.23 1.28 -25.14
C LEU A 117 -10.20 1.92 -26.07
N ASN A 118 -9.28 2.73 -25.56
CA ASN A 118 -8.35 3.53 -26.36
C ASN A 118 -6.90 3.16 -26.04
N ALA A 119 -6.40 2.07 -26.62
CA ALA A 119 -5.01 1.65 -26.47
C ALA A 119 -3.99 2.74 -26.87
N GLY A 120 -4.32 3.53 -27.91
CA GLY A 120 -3.51 4.67 -28.36
C GLY A 120 -3.37 5.78 -27.32
N ASP A 121 -4.33 5.94 -26.42
CA ASP A 121 -4.25 6.93 -25.35
C ASP A 121 -3.29 6.44 -24.26
N VAL A 122 -3.38 5.15 -23.90
CA VAL A 122 -2.59 4.54 -22.81
C VAL A 122 -1.09 4.74 -23.01
N VAL A 123 -0.56 4.51 -24.22
CA VAL A 123 0.87 4.65 -24.52
C VAL A 123 1.39 6.09 -24.41
N ASN A 124 0.49 7.08 -24.46
CA ASN A 124 0.80 8.49 -24.30
C ASN A 124 0.57 9.01 -22.88
N LEU A 125 -0.08 8.23 -22.00
CA LEU A 125 -0.29 8.64 -20.62
C LEU A 125 1.02 8.59 -19.83
N PRO A 126 1.40 9.67 -19.13
CA PRO A 126 2.60 9.67 -18.31
C PRO A 126 2.37 8.92 -17.00
N LEU A 127 2.28 7.59 -17.06
CA LEU A 127 2.03 6.71 -15.90
C LEU A 127 3.31 6.13 -15.30
N ILE A 128 4.41 6.09 -16.06
CA ILE A 128 5.64 5.41 -15.66
C ILE A 128 6.47 6.33 -14.77
N ARG A 129 6.51 6.06 -13.46
CA ARG A 129 7.36 6.83 -12.54
C ARG A 129 8.84 6.46 -12.68
N VAL A 130 9.69 7.46 -12.85
CA VAL A 130 11.16 7.35 -12.82
C VAL A 130 11.73 8.40 -11.86
N ASP A 131 12.06 7.97 -10.64
CA ASP A 131 12.53 8.84 -9.56
C ASP A 131 14.06 8.88 -9.41
N HIS A 132 14.78 7.87 -9.90
CA HIS A 132 16.23 7.78 -9.76
C HIS A 132 16.98 8.71 -10.72
N LEU A 133 17.64 9.73 -10.18
CA LEU A 133 18.29 10.79 -10.97
C LEU A 133 19.41 10.28 -11.87
N GLU A 134 20.27 9.38 -11.39
CA GLU A 134 21.36 8.83 -12.21
C GLU A 134 20.85 7.92 -13.32
N LEU A 135 19.74 7.21 -13.07
CA LEU A 135 19.12 6.38 -14.11
C LEU A 135 18.56 7.28 -15.21
N LYS A 136 17.88 8.38 -14.84
CA LYS A 136 17.43 9.39 -15.81
C LYS A 136 18.58 9.94 -16.65
N LYS A 137 19.72 10.25 -16.03
CA LYS A 137 20.92 10.72 -16.76
C LYS A 137 21.43 9.69 -17.77
N ILE A 138 21.55 8.42 -17.38
CA ILE A 138 22.00 7.34 -18.26
C ILE A 138 21.04 7.10 -19.42
N LEU A 139 19.73 7.21 -19.16
CA LEU A 139 18.70 7.05 -20.17
C LEU A 139 18.46 8.32 -21.01
N GLY A 140 19.12 9.44 -20.73
CA GLY A 140 18.85 10.72 -21.41
C GLY A 140 17.45 11.30 -21.13
N LEU A 141 16.81 10.89 -20.03
CA LEU A 141 15.48 11.37 -19.64
C LEU A 141 15.56 12.70 -18.87
N SER A 142 14.53 13.54 -19.01
CA SER A 142 14.45 14.83 -18.33
C SER A 142 14.52 14.70 -16.80
N ALA A 143 15.52 15.33 -16.19
CA ALA A 143 15.76 15.26 -14.74
C ALA A 143 14.59 15.83 -13.92
N GLY A 144 13.90 16.86 -14.41
CA GLY A 144 12.77 17.50 -13.73
C GLY A 144 11.43 16.76 -13.88
N LYS A 145 11.33 15.79 -14.80
CA LYS A 145 10.12 14.99 -15.00
C LYS A 145 10.14 13.77 -14.08
N GLU A 146 9.03 13.52 -13.39
CA GLU A 146 8.85 12.34 -12.53
C GLU A 146 8.11 11.19 -13.23
N TYR A 147 7.21 11.53 -14.15
CA TYR A 147 6.32 10.59 -14.81
C TYR A 147 6.51 10.63 -16.33
N PHE A 148 6.62 9.48 -16.95
CA PHE A 148 6.91 9.30 -18.36
C PHE A 148 5.84 8.43 -19.00
N SER A 149 5.56 8.67 -20.27
CA SER A 149 4.70 7.82 -21.10
C SER A 149 5.49 6.63 -21.64
N TYR A 150 4.80 5.66 -22.22
CA TYR A 150 5.48 4.57 -22.94
C TYR A 150 6.34 5.13 -24.09
N ASN A 151 5.78 6.09 -24.83
CA ASN A 151 6.48 6.75 -25.93
C ASN A 151 7.73 7.53 -25.48
N ASP A 152 7.78 8.01 -24.23
CA ASP A 152 8.98 8.66 -23.69
C ASP A 152 10.12 7.67 -23.39
N VAL A 153 9.81 6.38 -23.20
CA VAL A 153 10.80 5.37 -22.71
C VAL A 153 11.06 4.21 -23.67
N LYS A 154 10.27 4.08 -24.75
CA LYS A 154 10.42 2.99 -25.72
C LYS A 154 11.80 2.94 -26.38
N ASP A 155 12.39 4.10 -26.67
CA ASP A 155 13.68 4.19 -27.37
C ASP A 155 14.86 3.80 -26.47
N VAL A 156 14.67 3.89 -25.14
CA VAL A 156 15.68 3.53 -24.13
C VAL A 156 15.47 2.13 -23.56
N TYR A 157 14.48 1.39 -24.08
CA TYR A 157 14.11 0.06 -23.60
C TYR A 157 15.28 -0.92 -23.57
N SER A 158 16.13 -0.91 -24.61
CA SER A 158 17.28 -1.81 -24.70
C SER A 158 18.30 -1.58 -23.57
N VAL A 159 18.53 -0.32 -23.19
CA VAL A 159 19.42 0.07 -22.09
C VAL A 159 18.84 -0.40 -20.75
N VAL A 160 17.54 -0.17 -20.54
CA VAL A 160 16.82 -0.64 -19.35
C VAL A 160 16.89 -2.17 -19.24
N LEU A 161 16.64 -2.88 -20.34
CA LEU A 161 16.70 -4.34 -20.40
C LEU A 161 18.09 -4.88 -20.05
N ASN A 162 19.16 -4.24 -20.55
CA ASN A 162 20.52 -4.66 -20.27
C ASN A 162 20.89 -4.49 -18.78
N LEU A 163 20.52 -3.35 -18.18
CA LEU A 163 20.71 -3.11 -16.74
C LEU A 163 19.90 -4.10 -15.88
N ALA A 164 18.65 -4.38 -16.27
CA ALA A 164 17.80 -5.34 -15.59
C ALA A 164 18.37 -6.77 -15.67
N ARG A 165 18.85 -7.19 -16.84
CA ARG A 165 19.52 -8.49 -17.01
C ARG A 165 20.81 -8.60 -16.19
N SER A 166 21.57 -7.51 -16.06
CA SER A 166 22.74 -7.46 -15.19
C SER A 166 22.38 -7.66 -13.72
N ALA A 167 21.30 -7.04 -13.24
CA ALA A 167 20.79 -7.29 -11.89
C ALA A 167 20.36 -8.75 -11.67
N ASP A 168 19.60 -9.32 -12.61
CA ASP A 168 19.16 -10.71 -12.54
C ASP A 168 20.36 -11.68 -12.51
N ALA A 169 21.35 -11.48 -13.38
CA ALA A 169 22.57 -12.29 -13.42
C ALA A 169 23.36 -12.23 -12.11
N LYS A 170 23.49 -11.03 -11.50
CA LYS A 170 24.14 -10.87 -10.21
C LYS A 170 23.39 -11.60 -9.10
N ARG A 171 22.06 -11.49 -9.04
CA ARG A 171 21.27 -12.23 -8.04
C ARG A 171 21.44 -13.74 -8.18
N LYS A 172 21.45 -14.26 -9.41
CA LYS A 172 21.69 -15.69 -9.69
C LYS A 172 23.08 -16.15 -9.28
N ALA A 173 24.05 -15.24 -9.19
CA ALA A 173 25.41 -15.49 -8.72
C ALA A 173 25.60 -15.17 -7.22
N ASP A 174 24.51 -14.99 -6.45
CA ASP A 174 24.54 -14.55 -5.04
C ASP A 174 25.28 -13.21 -4.82
N GLN A 175 25.32 -12.36 -5.85
CA GLN A 175 25.88 -11.02 -5.80
C GLN A 175 24.77 -9.98 -5.65
N ARG A 176 25.06 -8.90 -4.92
CA ARG A 176 24.13 -7.77 -4.75
C ARG A 176 24.17 -6.86 -5.98
N PRO A 177 23.05 -6.66 -6.70
CA PRO A 177 22.99 -5.69 -7.79
C PRO A 177 23.19 -4.27 -7.30
N MET A 178 23.73 -3.41 -8.17
CA MET A 178 23.82 -1.98 -7.93
C MET A 178 22.42 -1.36 -7.86
N VAL A 179 22.29 -0.24 -7.15
CA VAL A 179 21.01 0.48 -7.01
C VAL A 179 20.42 0.82 -8.39
N ILE A 180 21.26 1.25 -9.33
CA ILE A 180 20.80 1.59 -10.68
C ILE A 180 20.22 0.39 -11.44
N GLU A 181 20.79 -0.79 -11.27
CA GLU A 181 20.32 -2.02 -11.93
C GLU A 181 18.97 -2.44 -11.33
N GLN A 182 18.81 -2.32 -10.01
CA GLN A 182 17.52 -2.53 -9.33
C GLN A 182 16.47 -1.53 -9.81
N LYS A 183 16.84 -0.26 -10.00
CA LYS A 183 15.94 0.77 -10.52
C LYS A 183 15.58 0.55 -11.99
N ALA A 184 16.47 -0.04 -12.78
CA ALA A 184 16.17 -0.46 -14.13
C ALA A 184 15.17 -1.64 -14.16
N GLU A 185 15.24 -2.57 -13.22
CA GLU A 185 14.23 -3.64 -13.08
C GLU A 185 12.86 -3.09 -12.70
N ASP A 186 12.80 -2.15 -11.74
CA ASP A 186 11.56 -1.46 -11.40
C ASP A 186 10.94 -0.78 -12.63
N LEU A 187 11.77 -0.08 -13.42
CA LEU A 187 11.34 0.59 -14.65
C LEU A 187 10.87 -0.43 -15.70
N MET A 188 11.61 -1.51 -15.90
CA MET A 188 11.26 -2.59 -16.83
C MET A 188 9.89 -3.19 -16.48
N SER A 189 9.64 -3.44 -15.19
CA SER A 189 8.36 -3.94 -14.70
C SER A 189 7.20 -2.98 -15.01
N ARG A 190 7.43 -1.66 -14.86
CA ARG A 190 6.43 -0.63 -15.22
C ARG A 190 6.18 -0.57 -16.72
N ILE A 191 7.22 -0.65 -17.55
CA ILE A 191 7.08 -0.64 -19.01
C ILE A 191 6.24 -1.83 -19.46
N HIS A 192 6.60 -3.05 -19.01
CA HIS A 192 5.85 -4.26 -19.34
C HIS A 192 4.39 -4.23 -18.88
N THR A 193 4.16 -3.58 -17.73
CA THR A 193 2.81 -3.36 -17.22
C THR A 193 2.00 -2.45 -18.15
N VAL A 194 2.60 -1.37 -18.66
CA VAL A 194 1.95 -0.49 -19.66
C VAL A 194 1.74 -1.20 -20.99
N ASP A 195 2.69 -2.02 -21.44
CA ASP A 195 2.53 -2.86 -22.64
C ASP A 195 1.29 -3.76 -22.54
N LYS A 196 1.17 -4.50 -21.44
CA LYS A 196 0.00 -5.36 -21.20
C LYS A 196 -1.30 -4.57 -21.11
N LEU A 197 -1.26 -3.36 -20.53
CA LEU A 197 -2.43 -2.49 -20.45
C LEU A 197 -2.86 -2.02 -21.84
N ALA A 198 -1.91 -1.60 -22.68
CA ALA A 198 -2.16 -1.17 -24.05
C ALA A 198 -2.64 -2.32 -24.95
N ALA A 199 -2.16 -3.54 -24.73
CA ALA A 199 -2.64 -4.75 -25.42
C ALA A 199 -4.05 -5.17 -25.00
N GLY A 200 -4.56 -4.67 -23.87
CA GLY A 200 -5.83 -5.10 -23.29
C GLY A 200 -5.74 -6.42 -22.52
N ASP A 201 -4.56 -7.02 -22.41
CA ASP A 201 -4.31 -8.32 -21.76
C ASP A 201 -4.60 -8.29 -20.25
N VAL A 202 -4.48 -7.11 -19.63
CA VAL A 202 -4.74 -6.95 -18.20
C VAL A 202 -6.21 -7.11 -17.81
N TRP A 203 -7.14 -7.03 -18.78
CA TRP A 203 -8.59 -7.09 -18.52
C TRP A 203 -9.09 -8.52 -18.43
N THR A 204 -8.51 -9.31 -17.53
CA THR A 204 -8.87 -10.71 -17.24
C THR A 204 -10.18 -10.81 -16.46
N VAL A 205 -11.28 -10.41 -17.10
CA VAL A 205 -12.62 -10.30 -16.49
C VAL A 205 -13.56 -11.42 -16.93
N ILE A 206 -13.25 -12.12 -18.04
CA ILE A 206 -14.09 -13.22 -18.52
C ILE A 206 -13.61 -14.53 -17.89
N PRO A 207 -14.45 -15.22 -17.10
CA PRO A 207 -14.07 -16.52 -16.53
C PRO A 207 -13.89 -17.56 -17.63
N GLY A 208 -12.84 -18.37 -17.50
CA GLY A 208 -12.68 -19.58 -18.30
C GLY A 208 -13.65 -20.68 -17.85
N GLU A 209 -13.99 -21.60 -18.75
CA GLU A 209 -14.65 -22.86 -18.36
C GLU A 209 -13.73 -23.66 -17.41
N LYS A 210 -14.26 -24.66 -16.69
CA LYS A 210 -13.52 -25.43 -15.66
C LYS A 210 -12.09 -25.80 -16.14
N GLY A 211 -11.08 -25.20 -15.51
CA GLY A 211 -9.66 -25.45 -15.80
C GLY A 211 -9.04 -24.56 -16.88
N GLN A 212 -9.82 -23.77 -17.60
CA GLN A 212 -9.33 -22.76 -18.54
C GLN A 212 -8.99 -21.45 -17.83
N ALA A 213 -7.99 -20.75 -18.36
CA ALA A 213 -7.60 -19.43 -17.86
C ALA A 213 -8.70 -18.40 -18.14
N TRP A 214 -8.83 -17.42 -17.24
CA TRP A 214 -9.63 -16.23 -17.53
C TRP A 214 -8.99 -15.46 -18.67
N ARG A 215 -9.82 -14.77 -19.45
CA ARG A 215 -9.40 -14.11 -20.67
C ARG A 215 -9.85 -12.65 -20.74
N SER A 216 -9.19 -11.94 -21.64
CA SER A 216 -9.53 -10.58 -22.02
C SER A 216 -10.79 -10.54 -22.89
N PRO A 217 -11.66 -9.51 -22.75
CA PRO A 217 -12.77 -9.25 -23.65
C PRO A 217 -12.30 -8.70 -25.00
N PHE A 218 -11.09 -8.13 -25.05
CA PHE A 218 -10.53 -7.57 -26.27
C PHE A 218 -10.17 -8.69 -27.25
N GLY A 219 -10.68 -8.60 -28.48
CA GLY A 219 -10.52 -9.63 -29.52
C GLY A 219 -11.50 -10.82 -29.42
N GLY A 220 -12.30 -10.92 -28.35
CA GLY A 220 -13.32 -11.96 -28.21
C GLY A 220 -14.62 -11.64 -28.95
N GLN A 221 -15.26 -12.66 -29.53
CA GLN A 221 -16.53 -12.52 -30.27
C GLN A 221 -17.75 -13.08 -29.54
N ASP A 222 -17.54 -13.71 -28.40
CA ASP A 222 -18.60 -14.31 -27.58
C ASP A 222 -19.46 -13.24 -26.88
N LYS A 223 -20.57 -13.71 -26.31
CA LYS A 223 -21.55 -12.84 -25.64
C LYS A 223 -20.93 -12.02 -24.51
N LEU A 224 -20.10 -12.61 -23.64
CA LEU A 224 -19.51 -11.89 -22.51
C LEU A 224 -18.53 -10.82 -22.99
N SER A 225 -17.71 -11.09 -24.01
CA SER A 225 -16.83 -10.07 -24.58
C SER A 225 -17.62 -8.86 -25.08
N ARG A 226 -18.72 -9.08 -25.81
CA ARG A 226 -19.56 -7.98 -26.31
C ARG A 226 -20.24 -7.20 -25.19
N GLU A 227 -20.77 -7.88 -24.18
CA GLU A 227 -21.42 -7.24 -23.03
C GLU A 227 -20.42 -6.37 -22.23
N PHE A 228 -19.20 -6.86 -22.02
CA PHE A 228 -18.18 -6.10 -21.31
C PHE A 228 -17.71 -4.88 -22.12
N LEU A 229 -17.44 -5.05 -23.41
CA LEU A 229 -17.04 -3.94 -24.28
C LEU A 229 -18.15 -2.87 -24.37
N GLN A 230 -19.42 -3.29 -24.37
CA GLN A 230 -20.56 -2.37 -24.30
C GLN A 230 -20.61 -1.61 -22.97
N LEU A 231 -20.35 -2.29 -21.84
CA LEU A 231 -20.24 -1.66 -20.52
C LEU A 231 -19.15 -0.58 -20.53
N LEU A 232 -17.97 -0.88 -21.07
CA LEU A 232 -16.90 0.11 -21.22
C LEU A 232 -17.31 1.29 -22.12
N GLY A 233 -18.08 1.03 -23.18
CA GLY A 233 -18.64 2.06 -24.06
C GLY A 233 -19.58 3.00 -23.32
N PHE A 234 -20.52 2.46 -22.54
CA PHE A 234 -21.41 3.27 -21.70
C PHE A 234 -20.63 4.12 -20.68
N TYR A 235 -19.55 3.57 -20.11
CA TYR A 235 -18.69 4.32 -19.20
C TYR A 235 -17.97 5.47 -19.91
N ALA A 236 -17.40 5.23 -21.09
CA ALA A 236 -16.71 6.23 -21.90
C ALA A 236 -17.65 7.38 -22.32
N GLU A 237 -18.92 7.06 -22.63
CA GLU A 237 -19.96 8.03 -22.97
C GLU A 237 -20.58 8.75 -21.76
N GLY A 238 -20.26 8.34 -20.52
CA GLY A 238 -20.82 8.93 -19.30
C GLY A 238 -22.27 8.53 -18.99
N LYS A 239 -22.78 7.47 -19.61
CA LYS A 239 -24.14 6.95 -19.47
C LYS A 239 -24.33 6.20 -18.15
N THR A 240 -24.56 6.96 -17.08
CA THR A 240 -24.52 6.43 -15.70
C THR A 240 -25.54 5.35 -15.41
N ALA A 241 -26.79 5.50 -15.88
CA ALA A 241 -27.83 4.51 -15.62
C ALA A 241 -27.55 3.18 -16.34
N GLU A 242 -27.07 3.27 -17.58
CA GLU A 242 -26.70 2.13 -18.41
C GLU A 242 -25.46 1.42 -17.88
N VAL A 243 -24.48 2.15 -17.33
CA VAL A 243 -23.34 1.52 -16.63
C VAL A 243 -23.82 0.72 -15.42
N ILE A 244 -24.70 1.27 -14.59
CA ILE A 244 -25.19 0.57 -13.40
C ILE A 244 -25.92 -0.72 -13.81
N ALA A 245 -26.84 -0.63 -14.78
CA ALA A 245 -27.57 -1.78 -15.29
C ALA A 245 -26.65 -2.82 -15.95
N ALA A 246 -25.65 -2.37 -16.72
CA ALA A 246 -24.68 -3.27 -17.37
C ALA A 246 -23.79 -3.96 -16.34
N VAL A 247 -23.37 -3.29 -15.27
CA VAL A 247 -22.59 -3.89 -14.17
C VAL A 247 -23.42 -4.92 -13.42
N GLU A 248 -24.69 -4.64 -13.13
CA GLU A 248 -25.60 -5.59 -12.49
C GLU A 248 -25.78 -6.85 -13.34
N SER A 249 -26.03 -6.67 -14.65
CA SER A 249 -26.14 -7.77 -15.61
C SER A 249 -24.84 -8.57 -15.73
N TRP A 250 -23.70 -7.89 -15.82
CA TRP A 250 -22.37 -8.49 -15.87
C TRP A 250 -22.10 -9.37 -14.65
N ASN A 251 -22.31 -8.82 -13.46
CA ASN A 251 -22.09 -9.54 -12.21
C ASN A 251 -23.04 -10.74 -12.09
N ALA A 252 -24.29 -10.61 -12.50
CA ALA A 252 -25.24 -11.72 -12.52
C ALA A 252 -24.78 -12.87 -13.45
N ALA A 253 -24.15 -12.54 -14.58
CA ALA A 253 -23.61 -13.52 -15.52
C ALA A 253 -22.32 -14.20 -15.03
N VAL A 254 -21.43 -13.45 -14.36
CA VAL A 254 -20.10 -13.93 -13.94
C VAL A 254 -20.11 -14.60 -12.56
N HIS A 255 -20.94 -14.16 -11.62
CA HIS A 255 -20.98 -14.70 -10.25
C HIS A 255 -21.19 -16.23 -10.16
N PRO A 256 -22.01 -16.88 -11.01
CA PRO A 256 -22.15 -18.33 -11.01
C PRO A 256 -20.83 -19.09 -11.27
N SER A 257 -19.86 -18.46 -11.94
CA SER A 257 -18.53 -19.03 -12.19
C SER A 257 -17.56 -18.85 -11.02
N LEU A 258 -17.95 -18.11 -9.96
CA LEU A 258 -17.11 -17.80 -8.82
C LEU A 258 -17.47 -18.66 -7.61
N SER A 259 -16.49 -18.97 -6.77
CA SER A 259 -16.75 -19.58 -5.47
C SER A 259 -17.47 -18.60 -4.52
N PRO A 260 -18.28 -19.08 -3.56
CA PRO A 260 -18.90 -18.24 -2.55
C PRO A 260 -17.91 -17.39 -1.74
N ARG A 261 -16.66 -17.86 -1.64
CA ARG A 261 -15.56 -17.15 -0.98
C ARG A 261 -15.10 -15.95 -1.80
N GLU A 262 -14.94 -16.09 -3.11
CA GLU A 262 -14.52 -15.00 -4.01
C GLU A 262 -15.56 -13.89 -4.05
N VAL A 263 -16.85 -14.24 -4.21
CA VAL A 263 -17.94 -13.24 -4.20
C VAL A 263 -17.97 -12.49 -2.86
N ARG A 264 -17.73 -13.19 -1.74
CA ARG A 264 -17.63 -12.54 -0.42
C ARG A 264 -16.41 -11.63 -0.31
N ALA A 265 -15.26 -12.05 -0.82
CA ALA A 265 -14.04 -11.26 -0.81
C ALA A 265 -14.21 -9.94 -1.59
N ILE A 266 -14.82 -9.98 -2.77
CA ILE A 266 -15.13 -8.79 -3.59
C ILE A 266 -16.01 -7.80 -2.81
N ARG A 267 -17.09 -8.29 -2.17
CA ARG A 267 -17.97 -7.43 -1.34
C ARG A 267 -17.21 -6.80 -0.17
N LEU A 268 -16.38 -7.59 0.51
CA LEU A 268 -15.58 -7.11 1.63
C LEU A 268 -14.53 -6.09 1.18
N GLU A 269 -13.91 -6.27 0.01
CA GLU A 269 -12.98 -5.31 -0.56
C GLU A 269 -13.65 -3.97 -0.84
N ASN A 270 -14.83 -3.99 -1.47
CA ASN A 270 -15.58 -2.77 -1.78
C ASN A 270 -16.05 -2.03 -0.52
N PHE A 271 -16.28 -2.75 0.58
CA PHE A 271 -16.55 -2.16 1.89
C PHE A 271 -15.27 -1.64 2.57
N TYR A 272 -14.19 -2.41 2.52
CA TYR A 272 -12.93 -2.17 3.22
C TYR A 272 -12.18 -0.93 2.70
N TYR A 273 -12.12 -0.75 1.38
CA TYR A 273 -11.34 0.30 0.76
C TYR A 273 -11.82 1.72 1.09
N PRO A 274 -13.12 2.05 0.98
CA PRO A 274 -13.65 3.34 1.40
C PRO A 274 -13.57 3.54 2.92
N LEU A 275 -13.75 2.46 3.70
CA LEU A 275 -13.73 2.52 5.16
C LEU A 275 -12.36 2.96 5.71
N LYS A 276 -11.25 2.54 5.08
CA LYS A 276 -9.88 2.85 5.54
C LYS A 276 -9.70 2.66 7.06
N PRO A 277 -9.96 1.45 7.59
CA PRO A 277 -10.04 1.22 9.04
C PRO A 277 -8.78 1.60 9.80
N PHE A 278 -7.60 1.45 9.20
CA PHE A 278 -6.33 1.83 9.84
C PHE A 278 -6.12 3.35 9.93
N VAL A 279 -6.71 4.13 9.03
CA VAL A 279 -6.68 5.60 9.12
C VAL A 279 -7.57 6.05 10.28
N TRP A 280 -8.78 5.48 10.41
CA TRP A 280 -9.63 5.75 11.57
C TRP A 280 -8.96 5.31 12.87
N ALA A 281 -8.37 4.12 12.92
CA ALA A 281 -7.62 3.66 14.08
C ALA A 281 -6.53 4.66 14.47
N LEU A 282 -5.73 5.13 13.51
CA LEU A 282 -4.71 6.15 13.72
C LEU A 282 -5.30 7.47 14.23
N MET A 283 -6.40 7.96 13.64
CA MET A 283 -7.05 9.19 14.09
C MET A 283 -7.56 9.09 15.53
N PHE A 284 -8.16 7.96 15.89
CA PHE A 284 -8.61 7.69 17.25
C PHE A 284 -7.45 7.54 18.24
N TYR A 285 -6.34 6.90 17.85
CA TYR A 285 -5.16 6.79 18.70
C TYR A 285 -4.46 8.14 18.88
N LEU A 286 -4.37 8.96 17.83
CA LEU A 286 -3.81 10.31 17.92
C LEU A 286 -4.68 11.21 18.82
N ALA A 287 -6.00 11.16 18.65
CA ALA A 287 -6.92 11.88 19.53
C ALA A 287 -6.81 11.40 20.97
N ALA A 288 -6.75 10.08 21.20
CA ALA A 288 -6.56 9.50 22.52
C ALA A 288 -5.25 9.98 23.16
N PHE A 289 -4.15 10.01 22.39
CA PHE A 289 -2.86 10.47 22.87
C PHE A 289 -2.93 11.91 23.36
N VAL A 290 -3.48 12.82 22.54
CA VAL A 290 -3.62 14.25 22.88
C VAL A 290 -4.52 14.44 24.12
N LEU A 291 -5.67 13.77 24.17
CA LEU A 291 -6.63 13.89 25.28
C LEU A 291 -6.04 13.38 26.61
N LEU A 292 -5.25 12.31 26.57
CA LEU A 292 -4.62 11.72 27.76
C LEU A 292 -3.37 12.49 28.23
N LEU A 293 -2.92 13.55 27.54
CA LEU A 293 -1.91 14.47 28.08
C LEU A 293 -2.41 15.28 29.27
N PHE A 294 -3.74 15.44 29.40
CA PHE A 294 -4.38 16.23 30.46
C PHE A 294 -5.28 15.37 31.36
N PRO A 295 -4.75 14.31 32.02
CA PRO A 295 -5.56 13.33 32.73
C PRO A 295 -6.25 13.89 33.99
N GLN A 296 -5.86 15.08 34.46
CA GLN A 296 -6.46 15.78 35.59
C GLN A 296 -7.91 16.20 35.30
N ASN A 297 -8.26 16.42 34.03
CA ASN A 297 -9.62 16.72 33.62
C ASN A 297 -10.35 15.40 33.34
N ALA A 298 -11.33 15.07 34.19
CA ALA A 298 -12.07 13.80 34.11
C ALA A 298 -12.81 13.61 32.77
N TRP A 299 -13.28 14.69 32.16
CA TRP A 299 -13.96 14.63 30.85
C TRP A 299 -12.97 14.32 29.72
N LEU A 300 -11.82 15.01 29.68
CA LEU A 300 -10.76 14.74 28.70
C LEU A 300 -10.19 13.33 28.86
N ARG A 301 -10.01 12.88 30.10
CA ARG A 301 -9.58 11.51 30.39
C ARG A 301 -10.61 10.49 29.88
N GLY A 302 -11.88 10.68 30.19
CA GLY A 302 -12.97 9.82 29.70
C GLY A 302 -13.02 9.77 28.17
N ALA A 303 -12.96 10.93 27.51
CA ALA A 303 -12.91 11.03 26.05
C ALA A 303 -11.68 10.32 25.47
N GLY A 304 -10.51 10.45 26.09
CA GLY A 304 -9.28 9.76 25.66
C GLY A 304 -9.36 8.23 25.76
N LEU A 305 -10.00 7.72 26.81
CA LEU A 305 -10.25 6.28 26.97
C LEU A 305 -11.26 5.76 25.94
N VAL A 306 -12.36 6.48 25.70
CA VAL A 306 -13.33 6.14 24.65
C VAL A 306 -12.67 6.17 23.27
N SER A 307 -11.84 7.18 23.00
CA SER A 307 -11.07 7.27 21.75
C SER A 307 -10.10 6.10 21.60
N THR A 308 -9.42 5.69 22.67
CA THR A 308 -8.54 4.50 22.66
C THR A 308 -9.32 3.23 22.30
N ALA A 309 -10.50 3.04 22.91
CA ALA A 309 -11.37 1.91 22.61
C ALA A 309 -11.86 1.93 21.15
N GLY A 310 -12.26 3.11 20.64
CA GLY A 310 -12.62 3.32 19.24
C GLY A 310 -11.49 2.91 18.30
N GLY A 311 -10.27 3.41 18.54
CA GLY A 311 -9.10 3.06 17.73
C GLY A 311 -8.81 1.57 17.74
N PHE A 312 -8.90 0.92 18.91
CA PHE A 312 -8.73 -0.52 19.06
C PHE A 312 -9.76 -1.34 18.27
N VAL A 313 -11.03 -0.93 18.30
CA VAL A 313 -12.10 -1.58 17.53
C VAL A 313 -11.85 -1.44 16.04
N PHE A 314 -11.49 -0.25 15.54
CA PHE A 314 -11.17 -0.04 14.12
C PHE A 314 -9.94 -0.84 13.68
N HIS A 315 -8.89 -0.89 14.51
CA HIS A 315 -7.68 -1.65 14.21
C HIS A 315 -7.98 -3.16 14.13
N MET A 316 -8.70 -3.69 15.11
CA MET A 316 -9.16 -5.09 15.14
C MET A 316 -10.05 -5.42 13.93
N ALA A 317 -11.07 -4.59 13.67
CA ALA A 317 -11.97 -4.80 12.53
C ALA A 317 -11.21 -4.77 11.20
N GLY A 318 -10.24 -3.86 11.05
CA GLY A 318 -9.37 -3.79 9.88
C GLY A 318 -8.54 -5.06 9.66
N LEU A 319 -8.01 -5.64 10.74
CA LEU A 319 -7.28 -6.91 10.68
C LEU A 319 -8.21 -8.08 10.33
N LEU A 320 -9.37 -8.20 10.99
CA LEU A 320 -10.34 -9.26 10.75
C LEU A 320 -10.87 -9.25 9.31
N ILE A 321 -11.28 -8.08 8.80
CA ILE A 321 -11.76 -7.96 7.41
C ILE A 321 -10.65 -8.35 6.43
N ARG A 322 -9.40 -7.94 6.67
CA ARG A 322 -8.25 -8.40 5.84
C ARG A 322 -8.06 -9.91 5.91
N CYS A 323 -8.19 -10.52 7.08
CA CYS A 323 -8.14 -11.99 7.20
C CYS A 323 -9.20 -12.65 6.33
N PHE A 324 -10.43 -12.13 6.28
CA PHE A 324 -11.49 -12.68 5.44
C PHE A 324 -11.26 -12.45 3.94
N ILE A 325 -10.71 -11.29 3.55
CA ILE A 325 -10.38 -10.97 2.15
C ILE A 325 -9.25 -11.89 1.64
N LEU A 326 -8.18 -12.03 2.41
CA LEU A 326 -6.99 -12.81 2.04
C LEU A 326 -7.20 -14.32 2.30
N GLY A 327 -8.05 -14.67 3.26
CA GLY A 327 -8.21 -16.00 3.85
C GLY A 327 -6.93 -16.56 4.46
N ARG A 328 -6.08 -15.67 4.98
CA ARG A 328 -4.91 -15.98 5.82
C ARG A 328 -4.66 -14.82 6.78
N PRO A 329 -3.98 -15.05 7.92
CA PRO A 329 -3.54 -13.96 8.80
C PRO A 329 -2.62 -12.97 8.07
N PRO A 330 -2.73 -11.65 8.33
CA PRO A 330 -1.92 -10.61 7.70
C PRO A 330 -0.54 -10.53 8.40
N VAL A 331 0.30 -11.53 8.19
CA VAL A 331 1.70 -11.57 8.68
C VAL A 331 2.66 -12.02 7.58
N SER A 332 2.23 -11.91 6.31
CA SER A 332 2.93 -12.50 5.17
C SER A 332 4.04 -11.61 4.61
N ASN A 333 3.96 -10.30 4.85
CA ASN A 333 4.96 -9.34 4.42
C ASN A 333 5.24 -8.32 5.53
N MET A 334 6.35 -7.58 5.41
CA MET A 334 6.81 -6.64 6.42
C MET A 334 5.75 -5.58 6.80
N TYR A 335 5.00 -5.09 5.80
CA TYR A 335 3.94 -4.11 6.03
C TYR A 335 2.80 -4.69 6.86
N GLU A 336 2.32 -5.89 6.50
CA GLU A 336 1.27 -6.60 7.23
C GLU A 336 1.70 -6.93 8.67
N SER A 337 2.93 -7.42 8.84
CA SER A 337 3.51 -7.72 10.15
C SER A 337 3.64 -6.47 11.03
N MET A 338 4.01 -5.32 10.46
CA MET A 338 4.08 -4.06 11.21
C MET A 338 2.71 -3.65 11.76
N ILE A 339 1.66 -3.69 10.93
CA ILE A 339 0.29 -3.34 11.35
C ILE A 339 -0.22 -4.31 12.42
N PHE A 340 0.06 -5.61 12.28
CA PHE A 340 -0.31 -6.61 13.26
C PHE A 340 0.43 -6.42 14.59
N MET A 341 1.74 -6.16 14.54
CA MET A 341 2.57 -5.93 15.73
C MET A 341 2.10 -4.70 16.52
N THR A 342 1.79 -3.59 15.84
CA THR A 342 1.24 -2.39 16.49
C THR A 342 -0.07 -2.69 17.22
N TRP A 343 -0.93 -3.53 16.63
CA TRP A 343 -2.16 -3.97 17.30
C TRP A 343 -1.88 -4.81 18.56
N VAL A 344 -0.91 -5.73 18.51
CA VAL A 344 -0.50 -6.54 19.68
C VAL A 344 0.06 -5.66 20.80
N LEU A 345 0.91 -4.69 20.48
CA LEU A 345 1.44 -3.73 21.46
C LEU A 345 0.30 -2.94 22.13
N MET A 346 -0.69 -2.51 21.34
CA MET A 346 -1.85 -1.82 21.86
C MET A 346 -2.74 -2.71 22.71
N LEU A 347 -2.94 -3.97 22.33
CA LEU A 347 -3.64 -4.96 23.16
C LEU A 347 -2.95 -5.12 24.52
N CYS A 348 -1.62 -5.26 24.53
CA CYS A 348 -0.85 -5.34 25.77
C CYS A 348 -1.01 -4.08 26.63
N ALA A 349 -1.00 -2.88 26.03
CA ALA A 349 -1.19 -1.62 26.73
C ALA A 349 -2.59 -1.50 27.35
N VAL A 350 -3.64 -1.89 26.61
CA VAL A 350 -5.04 -1.91 27.07
C VAL A 350 -5.24 -2.91 28.21
N VAL A 351 -4.70 -4.12 28.08
CA VAL A 351 -4.78 -5.17 29.13
C VAL A 351 -4.06 -4.70 30.39
N TYR A 352 -2.85 -4.14 30.26
CA TYR A 352 -2.12 -3.62 31.40
C TYR A 352 -2.88 -2.48 32.10
N PHE A 353 -3.48 -1.57 31.33
CA PHE A 353 -4.32 -0.50 31.84
C PHE A 353 -5.54 -1.04 32.58
N ALA A 354 -6.21 -2.07 32.04
CA ALA A 354 -7.37 -2.68 32.68
C ALA A 354 -7.05 -3.28 34.06
N ILE A 355 -5.86 -3.88 34.21
CA ILE A 355 -5.40 -4.50 35.46
C ILE A 355 -4.92 -3.44 36.45
N ASN A 356 -4.03 -2.52 36.02
CA ASN A 356 -3.30 -1.64 36.93
C ASN A 356 -3.95 -0.25 37.09
N ARG A 357 -4.89 0.12 36.23
CA ARG A 357 -5.55 1.43 36.18
C ARG A 357 -4.59 2.62 36.06
N LYS A 358 -3.37 2.37 35.53
CA LYS A 358 -2.32 3.37 35.32
C LYS A 358 -2.32 3.83 33.85
N ASP A 359 -2.64 5.11 33.63
CA ASP A 359 -2.72 5.71 32.29
C ASP A 359 -1.37 5.82 31.57
N PHE A 360 -0.25 5.73 32.30
CA PHE A 360 1.10 5.92 31.72
C PHE A 360 1.41 4.90 30.61
N ILE A 361 1.10 3.62 30.83
CA ILE A 361 1.39 2.57 29.85
C ILE A 361 0.44 2.64 28.65
N LEU A 362 -0.80 3.08 28.86
CA LEU A 362 -1.73 3.33 27.76
C LEU A 362 -1.21 4.43 26.83
N ARG A 363 -0.69 5.53 27.41
CA ARG A 363 -0.06 6.62 26.65
C ARG A 363 1.17 6.19 25.88
N ALA A 364 2.02 5.35 26.49
CA ALA A 364 3.18 4.79 25.82
C ALA A 364 2.79 3.90 24.63
N GLY A 365 1.74 3.08 24.79
CA GLY A 365 1.22 2.27 23.69
C GLY A 365 0.70 3.10 22.52
N LEU A 366 0.08 4.26 22.78
CA LEU A 366 -0.50 5.12 21.73
C LEU A 366 0.56 5.80 20.83
N LEU A 367 1.84 5.71 21.21
CA LEU A 367 2.99 6.21 20.44
C LEU A 367 3.64 5.15 19.54
N ALA A 368 3.28 3.88 19.69
CA ALA A 368 3.77 2.77 18.87
C ALA A 368 2.94 2.63 17.59
#